data_AF-A0ABD3WEI6-F1
#
_entry.id   AF-A0ABD3WEI6-F1
#
_cell.length_a   1.000
_cell.length_b   1.000
_cell.length_c   1.000
_cell.angle_alpha   90.00
_cell.angle_beta   90.00
_cell.angle_gamma   90.00
#
_symmetry.space_group_name_H-M   'P 1'
#
loop_
_entity.id
_entity.type
_entity.pdbx_description
1 polymer ?
#
loop_
_entity_poly.entity_id
_entity_poly.type
_entity_poly.pdbx_seq_one_letter_code
_entity_poly.pdbx_strand_id
1 'polypeptide(L)'
;MDRFIKVYFDLGLKHKEIVCILEERHGYNLSIRQLIRILHVHGFYRYKNSTDVMTVAEFIMHEQRFSGTMHVYRWMYYKLKCRGIRARKEEVRLLMRVLDPNSVDLR
;
A
#
# COMPACT_ATOMS: atom_id res chain seq x y z
N MET A 1 -15.38 17.01 9.53
CA MET A 1 -15.66 15.67 8.99
C MET A 1 -14.39 14.83 8.85
N ASP A 2 -13.41 15.24 8.04
CA ASP A 2 -12.20 14.42 7.75
C ASP A 2 -11.33 14.15 8.98
N ARG A 3 -11.27 15.08 9.94
CA ARG A 3 -10.56 14.89 11.22
C ARG A 3 -11.13 13.72 12.03
N PHE A 4 -12.46 13.58 12.08
CA PHE A 4 -13.11 12.47 12.79
C PHE A 4 -12.91 11.15 12.04
N ILE A 5 -13.05 11.17 10.72
CA ILE A 5 -12.75 10.01 9.86
C ILE A 5 -11.33 9.52 10.13
N LYS A 6 -10.34 10.42 10.17
CA LYS A 6 -8.95 10.08 10.46
C LYS A 6 -8.79 9.43 11.83
N VAL A 7 -9.33 10.03 12.89
CA VAL A 7 -9.24 9.48 14.26
C VAL A 7 -9.82 8.07 14.33
N TYR A 8 -11.01 7.85 13.77
CA TYR A 8 -11.64 6.53 13.77
C TYR A 8 -10.93 5.53 12.87
N PHE A 9 -10.35 6.01 11.77
CA PHE A 9 -9.54 5.20 10.89
C PHE A 9 -8.25 4.72 11.58
N ASP A 10 -7.55 5.62 12.29
CA ASP A 10 -6.33 5.36 13.04
C ASP A 10 -6.59 4.45 14.26
N LEU A 11 -7.78 4.54 14.87
CA LEU A 11 -8.26 3.61 15.91
C LEU A 11 -8.52 2.18 15.39
N GLY A 12 -8.44 1.94 14.08
CA GLY A 12 -8.60 0.59 13.50
C GLY A 12 -10.06 0.15 13.29
N LEU A 13 -11.04 1.03 13.48
CA LEU A 13 -12.48 0.74 13.31
C LEU A 13 -12.87 0.42 11.86
N LYS A 14 -13.56 -0.67 11.58
CA LYS A 14 -14.00 -1.04 10.23
C LYS A 14 -14.82 0.08 9.59
N HIS A 15 -14.82 0.18 8.27
CA HIS A 15 -15.54 1.24 7.54
C HIS A 15 -17.03 1.35 7.93
N LYS A 16 -17.69 0.22 8.21
CA LYS A 16 -19.07 0.21 8.71
C LYS A 16 -19.23 0.89 10.07
N GLU A 17 -18.29 0.64 10.99
CA GLU A 17 -18.28 1.20 12.33
C GLU A 17 -18.00 2.71 12.27
N ILE A 18 -17.06 3.13 11.40
CA ILE A 18 -16.78 4.55 11.16
C ILE A 18 -18.03 5.29 10.67
N VAL A 19 -18.75 4.73 9.69
CA VAL A 19 -20.00 5.31 9.19
C VAL A 19 -21.05 5.43 10.30
N CYS A 20 -21.26 4.36 11.05
CA CYS A 20 -22.28 4.33 12.11
C CYS A 20 -22.00 5.36 13.21
N ILE A 21 -20.73 5.48 13.63
CA ILE A 21 -20.32 6.46 14.64
C ILE A 21 -20.43 7.90 14.11
N LEU A 22 -20.11 8.12 12.84
CA LEU A 22 -20.26 9.44 12.21
C LEU A 22 -21.72 9.88 12.15
N GLU A 23 -22.63 8.94 11.90
CA GLU A 23 -24.06 9.19 11.91
C GLU A 23 -24.57 9.45 13.34
N GLU A 24 -24.32 8.55 14.28
CA GLU A 24 -24.85 8.63 15.65
C GLU A 24 -24.26 9.77 16.50
N ARG A 25 -22.95 10.03 16.37
CA ARG A 25 -22.23 10.97 17.26
C ARG A 25 -22.04 12.35 16.66
N HIS A 26 -22.04 12.45 15.33
CA HIS A 26 -21.72 13.70 14.61
C HIS A 26 -22.80 14.11 13.59
N GLY A 27 -23.85 13.31 13.39
CA GLY A 27 -24.94 13.62 12.47
C GLY A 27 -24.56 13.55 10.98
N TYR A 28 -23.40 12.97 10.65
CA TYR A 28 -22.96 12.82 9.26
C TYR A 28 -23.48 11.52 8.66
N ASN A 29 -24.56 11.58 7.89
CA ASN A 29 -25.04 10.44 7.12
C ASN A 29 -24.14 10.20 5.89
N LEU A 30 -23.42 9.08 5.90
CA LEU A 30 -22.50 8.69 4.83
C LEU A 30 -22.75 7.26 4.41
N SER A 31 -22.80 7.02 3.11
CA SER A 31 -22.61 5.67 2.59
C SER A 31 -21.16 5.22 2.75
N ILE A 32 -20.96 3.90 2.87
CA ILE A 32 -19.63 3.29 2.87
C ILE A 32 -18.82 3.69 1.63
N ARG A 33 -19.47 3.83 0.47
CA ARG A 33 -18.82 4.27 -0.77
C ARG A 33 -18.25 5.69 -0.65
N GLN A 34 -18.99 6.61 -0.05
CA GLN A 34 -18.52 7.97 0.21
C GLN A 34 -17.33 7.95 1.17
N LEU A 35 -17.42 7.17 2.25
CA LEU A 35 -16.30 7.01 3.18
C LEU A 35 -15.05 6.48 2.46
N ILE A 36 -15.16 5.40 1.68
CA ILE A 36 -14.03 4.84 0.92
C ILE A 36 -13.44 5.88 -0.03
N ARG A 37 -14.27 6.67 -0.72
CA ARG A 37 -13.80 7.72 -1.62
C ARG A 37 -13.01 8.79 -0.86
N ILE A 38 -13.50 9.23 0.30
CA ILE A 38 -12.81 10.19 1.17
C ILE A 38 -11.47 9.61 1.63
N LEU A 39 -11.47 8.37 2.14
CA LEU A 39 -10.23 7.69 2.55
C LEU A 39 -9.22 7.62 1.40
N HIS A 40 -9.67 7.33 0.17
CA HIS A 40 -8.80 7.30 -1.02
C HIS A 40 -8.21 8.67 -1.36
N VAL A 41 -9.02 9.73 -1.35
CA VAL A 41 -8.57 11.10 -1.63
C VAL A 41 -7.56 11.56 -0.59
N HIS A 42 -7.74 11.15 0.67
CA HIS A 42 -6.83 11.47 1.76
C HIS A 42 -5.65 10.50 1.92
N GLY A 43 -5.55 9.47 1.08
CA GLY A 43 -4.46 8.48 1.14
C GLY A 43 -4.52 7.56 2.37
N PHE A 44 -5.67 7.45 3.02
CA PHE A 44 -5.88 6.60 4.19
C PHE A 44 -6.13 5.15 3.76
N TYR A 45 -5.06 4.36 3.73
CA TYR A 45 -5.09 2.94 3.36
C TYR A 45 -4.74 2.06 4.55
N ARG A 46 -5.58 1.05 4.84
CA ARG A 46 -5.26 0.03 5.85
C ARG A 46 -4.36 -1.02 5.26
N TYR A 47 -3.08 -0.73 5.20
CA TYR A 47 -2.09 -1.74 4.87
C TYR A 47 -1.67 -2.44 6.16
N LYS A 48 -2.37 -3.53 6.50
CA LYS A 48 -2.25 -4.14 7.83
C LYS A 48 -0.93 -4.87 8.09
N ASN A 49 -0.10 -5.14 7.06
CA ASN A 49 1.15 -5.90 7.19
C ASN A 49 2.07 -5.66 5.97
N SER A 50 2.55 -4.44 5.73
CA SER A 50 3.67 -4.26 4.79
C SER A 50 4.91 -4.70 5.51
N THR A 51 5.62 -5.65 4.92
CA THR A 51 7.01 -5.88 5.31
C THR A 51 7.74 -4.56 5.15
N ASP A 52 8.65 -4.26 6.08
CA ASP A 52 9.40 -3.01 6.07
C ASP A 52 10.02 -2.76 4.69
N VAL A 53 9.98 -1.51 4.25
CA VAL A 53 10.43 -1.08 2.92
C VAL A 53 11.89 -1.44 2.73
N MET A 54 12.69 -1.37 3.80
CA MET A 54 14.10 -1.76 3.78
C MET A 54 14.26 -3.26 3.50
N THR A 55 13.46 -4.12 4.12
CA THR A 55 13.48 -5.57 3.83
C THR A 55 13.12 -5.87 2.38
N VAL A 56 12.16 -5.13 1.81
CA VAL A 56 11.81 -5.25 0.38
C VAL A 56 12.96 -4.80 -0.50
N ALA A 57 13.62 -3.68 -0.16
CA ALA A 57 14.76 -3.15 -0.92
C ALA A 57 15.98 -4.07 -0.88
N GLU A 58 16.34 -4.61 0.30
CA GLU A 58 17.42 -5.58 0.46
C GLU A 58 17.20 -6.83 -0.38
N PHE A 59 15.97 -7.34 -0.41
CA PHE A 59 15.62 -8.48 -1.24
C PHE A 59 15.81 -8.19 -2.73
N ILE A 60 15.33 -7.03 -3.19
CA ILE A 60 15.48 -6.60 -4.59
C ILE A 60 16.97 -6.49 -4.95
N MET A 61 17.79 -5.89 -4.09
CA MET A 61 19.24 -5.74 -4.31
C MET A 61 19.95 -7.10 -4.35
N HIS A 62 19.59 -8.02 -3.45
CA HIS A 62 20.14 -9.38 -3.45
C HIS A 62 19.83 -10.12 -4.74
N GLU A 63 18.57 -10.06 -5.20
CA GLU A 63 18.15 -10.72 -6.44
C GLU A 63 18.79 -10.11 -7.69
N GLN A 64 18.94 -8.78 -7.75
CA GLN A 64 19.64 -8.12 -8.86
C GLN A 64 21.11 -8.53 -8.95
N ARG A 65 21.80 -8.72 -7.82
CA ARG A 65 23.20 -9.17 -7.79
C ARG A 65 23.37 -10.62 -8.25
N PHE A 66 22.41 -11.49 -7.95
CA PHE A 66 22.52 -12.93 -8.21
C PHE A 66 21.97 -13.36 -9.57
N SER A 67 20.86 -12.79 -10.05
CA SER A 67 20.21 -13.32 -11.26
C SER A 67 20.76 -12.75 -12.56
N GLY A 68 21.50 -11.63 -12.53
CA GLY A 68 22.13 -11.00 -13.71
C GLY A 68 21.18 -10.65 -14.86
N THR A 69 19.87 -10.88 -14.69
CA THR A 69 18.83 -10.74 -15.70
C THR A 69 17.85 -9.68 -15.26
N MET A 70 17.64 -8.67 -16.12
CA MET A 70 16.68 -7.59 -15.90
C MET A 70 15.26 -8.14 -15.91
N HIS A 71 14.76 -8.54 -14.74
CA HIS A 71 13.39 -8.97 -14.59
C HIS A 71 12.47 -7.76 -14.44
N VAL A 72 11.34 -7.78 -15.16
CA VAL A 72 10.29 -6.76 -15.03
C VAL A 72 9.76 -6.73 -13.59
N TYR A 73 9.37 -5.56 -13.08
CA TYR A 73 8.85 -5.38 -11.71
C TYR A 73 7.68 -6.32 -11.32
N ARG A 74 6.90 -6.80 -12.30
CA ARG A 74 5.83 -7.79 -12.07
C ARG A 74 6.38 -9.14 -11.59
N TRP A 75 7.55 -9.51 -12.10
CA TRP A 75 8.22 -10.75 -11.77
C TRP A 75 8.90 -10.65 -10.39
N MET A 76 9.50 -9.49 -10.08
CA MET A 76 10.01 -9.19 -8.73
C MET A 76 8.90 -9.23 -7.67
N TYR A 77 7.74 -8.66 -7.99
CA TYR A 77 6.55 -8.75 -7.12
C TYR A 77 6.12 -10.21 -6.86
N TYR A 78 6.21 -11.08 -7.87
CA TYR A 78 5.90 -12.50 -7.72
C TYR A 78 6.92 -13.21 -6.80
N LYS A 79 8.22 -12.92 -6.94
CA LYS A 79 9.27 -13.47 -6.05
C LYS A 79 9.09 -13.06 -4.60
N LEU A 80 8.80 -11.78 -4.35
CA LEU A 80 8.50 -11.28 -3.01
C LEU A 80 7.30 -12.03 -2.41
N LYS A 81 6.24 -12.24 -3.19
CA LYS A 81 5.07 -13.02 -2.77
C LYS A 81 5.41 -14.48 -2.45
N CYS A 82 6.23 -15.15 -3.26
CA CYS A 82 6.67 -16.53 -2.99
C CYS A 82 7.49 -16.66 -1.70
N ARG A 83 8.22 -15.60 -1.32
CA ARG A 83 8.98 -15.52 -0.06
C ARG A 83 8.14 -15.04 1.13
N GLY A 84 6.83 -14.82 0.95
CA GLY A 84 5.95 -14.32 2.00
C GLY A 84 6.08 -12.83 2.30
N ILE A 85 6.87 -12.08 1.51
CA ILE A 85 7.07 -10.65 1.66
C ILE A 85 5.86 -9.92 1.06
N ARG A 86 5.20 -9.10 1.88
CA ARG A 86 4.01 -8.34 1.51
C ARG A 86 4.41 -6.91 1.17
N ALA A 87 4.50 -6.60 -0.12
CA ALA A 87 4.79 -5.27 -0.65
C ALA A 87 3.69 -4.82 -1.61
N ARG A 88 3.50 -3.51 -1.81
CA ARG A 88 2.64 -3.03 -2.90
C ARG A 88 3.35 -3.21 -4.23
N LYS A 89 2.60 -3.58 -5.27
CA LYS A 89 3.15 -3.71 -6.64
C LYS A 89 3.79 -2.40 -7.12
N GLU A 90 3.21 -1.28 -6.72
CA GLU A 90 3.69 0.07 -7.04
C GLU A 90 4.93 0.46 -6.24
N GLU A 91 5.01 0.02 -4.98
CA GLU A 91 6.17 0.17 -4.11
C GLU A 91 7.37 -0.63 -4.64
N VAL A 92 7.15 -1.86 -5.09
CA VAL A 92 8.19 -2.65 -5.80
C VAL A 92 8.66 -1.94 -7.06
N ARG A 93 7.74 -1.34 -7.84
CA ARG A 93 8.09 -0.59 -9.05
C ARG A 93 8.94 0.65 -8.72
N LEU A 94 8.53 1.42 -7.71
CA LEU A 94 9.26 2.61 -7.27
C LEU A 94 10.64 2.23 -6.72
N LEU A 95 10.73 1.21 -5.87
CA LEU A 95 12.00 0.71 -5.34
C LEU A 95 12.93 0.25 -6.46
N MET A 96 12.43 -0.52 -7.43
CA MET A 96 13.25 -0.94 -8.57
C MET A 96 13.73 0.24 -9.41
N ARG A 97 12.91 1.27 -9.61
CA ARG A 97 13.33 2.49 -10.30
C ARG A 97 14.40 3.26 -9.53
N VAL A 98 14.31 3.31 -8.20
CA VAL A 98 15.29 3.99 -7.35
C VAL A 98 16.61 3.22 -7.31
N LEU A 99 16.55 1.89 -7.25
CA LEU A 99 17.71 1.00 -7.17
C LEU A 99 18.39 0.81 -8.53
N ASP A 100 17.63 0.80 -9.61
CA ASP A 100 18.13 0.73 -10.98
C ASP A 100 17.22 1.52 -11.93
N PRO A 101 17.53 2.81 -12.18
CA PRO A 101 16.70 3.68 -13.02
C PRO A 101 16.64 3.22 -14.48
N ASN A 102 17.61 2.44 -14.95
CA ASN A 102 17.63 1.91 -16.32
C ASN A 102 16.72 0.68 -16.46
N SER A 103 16.27 0.08 -15.35
CA SER A 103 15.56 -1.20 -15.37
C SER A 103 14.08 -1.16 -15.76
N VAL A 104 13.48 0.02 -15.79
CA VAL A 104 12.01 0.19 -15.83
C VAL A 104 11.48 0.60 -17.21
N ASP A 105 12.37 0.90 -18.18
CA ASP A 105 12.03 1.44 -19.50
C ASP A 105 12.26 0.49 -20.68
N LEU A 106 12.28 -0.84 -20.46
CA LEU A 106 12.03 -1.76 -21.59
C LEU A 106 10.53 -1.79 -21.91
N ARG A 107 10.08 -0.84 -22.73
CA ARG A 107 8.86 -0.93 -23.53
C ARG A 107 9.16 -0.76 -24.99
#